data_AF-A0A921QUV6-F1
#
_entry.id   AF-A0A921QUV6-F1
#
_cell.length_a   1.000
_cell.length_b   1.000
_cell.length_c   1.000
_cell.angle_alpha   90.00
_cell.angle_beta   90.00
_cell.angle_gamma   90.00
#
_symmetry.space_group_name_H-M   'P 1'
#
loop_
_entity.id
_entity.type
_entity.pdbx_description
1 polymer ?
#
loop_
_entity_poly.entity_id
_entity_poly.type
_entity_poly.pdbx_seq_one_letter_code
_entity_poly.pdbx_strand_id
1 'polypeptide(L)'
;MASSSSSNHSFLLMLFPLLLLLSMVVVNSGSAPTTTPATMTEKCQDWCRVASDSPSCIKVIGSIPGIQEVDINNAGKIAELCLHFAANKTTEAKGAADTLLVAAKGKPSSCLEACATNIKSMADVLVNLPSGQDDMNPYFTFIKGVRAKFKHERPPACEKNCWNKTSSSSSADETSIVDKFHDIWTVVKVANMQINYVVPWPESDNGDNLL
;
A
#
# COMPACT_ATOMS: atom_id res chain seq x y z
N MET A 1 -59.25 -47.44 57.56
CA MET A 1 -58.17 -47.62 56.57
C MET A 1 -58.04 -46.31 55.82
N ALA A 2 -56.95 -45.58 56.06
CA ALA A 2 -56.59 -44.39 55.32
C ALA A 2 -55.81 -44.83 54.07
N SER A 3 -56.22 -44.34 52.90
CA SER A 3 -55.41 -44.41 51.68
C SER A 3 -55.45 -43.06 51.00
N SER A 4 -54.28 -42.42 51.03
CA SER A 4 -53.86 -41.26 50.25
C SER A 4 -54.05 -41.49 48.76
N SER A 5 -54.35 -40.45 47.99
CA SER A 5 -53.70 -40.27 46.69
C SER A 5 -53.69 -38.80 46.28
N SER A 6 -52.48 -38.28 46.21
CA SER A 6 -52.11 -36.91 45.85
C SER A 6 -51.78 -36.87 44.35
N SER A 7 -52.14 -35.74 43.73
CA SER A 7 -51.43 -35.01 42.66
C SER A 7 -50.75 -35.82 41.55
N ASN A 8 -51.09 -35.54 40.27
CA ASN A 8 -50.14 -35.36 39.16
C ASN A 8 -50.80 -35.15 37.77
N HIS A 9 -51.97 -34.49 37.67
CA HIS A 9 -52.61 -34.28 36.35
C HIS A 9 -52.51 -32.86 35.78
N SER A 10 -51.92 -31.89 36.49
CA SER A 10 -51.85 -30.49 36.01
C SER A 10 -50.50 -30.04 35.46
N PHE A 11 -49.45 -30.86 35.49
CA PHE A 11 -48.12 -30.45 35.00
C PHE A 11 -47.84 -30.81 33.53
N LEU A 12 -48.58 -31.76 32.93
CA LEU A 12 -48.34 -32.21 31.55
C LEU A 12 -49.01 -31.34 30.47
N LEU A 13 -50.03 -30.56 30.82
CA LEU A 13 -50.78 -29.74 29.85
C LEU A 13 -50.20 -28.33 29.63
N MET A 14 -49.26 -27.88 30.46
CA MET A 14 -48.55 -26.60 30.27
C MET A 14 -47.21 -26.73 29.54
N LEU A 15 -46.72 -27.95 29.30
CA LEU A 15 -45.47 -28.18 28.57
C LEU A 15 -45.65 -28.18 27.04
N PHE A 16 -46.86 -28.48 26.55
CA PHE A 16 -47.14 -28.56 25.11
C PHE A 16 -47.14 -27.20 24.37
N PRO A 17 -47.62 -26.08 24.95
CA PRO A 17 -47.50 -24.76 24.30
C PRO A 17 -46.07 -24.23 24.33
N LEU A 18 -45.28 -24.60 25.35
CA LEU A 18 -43.89 -24.14 25.52
C LEU A 18 -42.93 -24.85 24.55
N LEU A 19 -43.16 -26.13 24.26
CA LEU A 19 -42.41 -26.90 23.26
C LEU A 19 -42.69 -26.42 21.81
N LEU A 20 -43.89 -25.92 21.52
CA LEU A 20 -44.22 -25.35 20.21
C LEU A 20 -43.59 -23.96 20.00
N LEU A 21 -43.41 -23.16 21.06
CA LEU A 21 -42.67 -21.89 21.00
C LEU A 21 -41.16 -22.06 20.85
N LEU A 22 -40.59 -23.15 21.36
CA LEU A 22 -39.17 -23.52 21.16
C LEU A 22 -38.86 -24.02 19.74
N SER A 23 -39.88 -24.39 18.95
CA SER A 23 -39.70 -24.92 17.58
C SER A 23 -39.63 -23.82 16.49
N MET A 24 -39.95 -22.56 16.84
CA MET A 24 -39.92 -21.42 15.90
C MET A 24 -38.61 -20.61 15.98
N VAL A 25 -37.72 -20.92 16.93
CA VAL A 25 -36.34 -20.45 16.87
C VAL A 25 -35.55 -21.49 16.08
N VAL A 26 -35.89 -21.59 14.78
CA VAL A 26 -34.82 -21.83 13.81
C VAL A 26 -33.90 -20.64 14.01
N VAL A 27 -32.86 -20.86 14.81
CA VAL A 27 -31.64 -20.08 14.71
C VAL A 27 -31.31 -20.21 13.24
N ASN A 28 -31.65 -19.18 12.48
CA ASN A 28 -31.01 -18.92 11.23
C ASN A 28 -29.57 -18.64 11.66
N SER A 29 -28.83 -19.72 11.89
CA SER A 29 -27.38 -19.77 11.78
C SER A 29 -27.15 -19.51 10.31
N GLY A 30 -27.45 -18.28 9.88
CA GLY A 30 -26.76 -17.65 8.79
C GLY A 30 -25.34 -17.72 9.26
N SER A 31 -24.64 -18.78 8.82
CA SER A 31 -23.20 -18.77 8.69
C SER A 31 -22.89 -17.35 8.24
N ALA A 32 -22.20 -16.58 9.08
CA ALA A 32 -21.70 -15.28 8.69
C ALA A 32 -21.17 -15.47 7.27
N PRO A 33 -21.60 -14.66 6.28
CA PRO A 33 -21.30 -14.93 4.89
C PRO A 33 -19.82 -15.24 4.82
N THR A 34 -19.48 -16.47 4.44
CA THR A 34 -18.10 -16.88 4.31
C THR A 34 -17.60 -16.09 3.11
N THR A 35 -17.16 -14.86 3.36
CA THR A 35 -16.59 -14.00 2.34
C THR A 35 -15.41 -14.76 1.79
N THR A 36 -15.56 -15.23 0.55
CA THR A 36 -14.44 -15.78 -0.21
C THR A 36 -13.30 -14.76 -0.09
N PRO A 37 -12.09 -15.18 0.31
CA PRO A 37 -10.97 -14.27 0.39
C PRO A 37 -10.83 -13.55 -0.96
N ALA A 38 -10.78 -12.21 -0.92
CA ALA A 38 -10.64 -11.43 -2.13
C ALA A 38 -9.44 -11.93 -2.94
N THR A 39 -9.67 -12.17 -4.23
CA THR A 39 -8.60 -12.52 -5.17
C THR A 39 -7.58 -11.40 -5.24
N MET A 40 -6.34 -11.72 -5.62
CA MET A 40 -5.31 -10.69 -5.79
C MET A 40 -5.74 -9.60 -6.80
N THR A 41 -6.51 -9.98 -7.83
CA THR A 41 -7.07 -9.05 -8.81
C THR A 41 -8.02 -8.04 -8.15
N GLU A 42 -8.94 -8.50 -7.30
CA GLU A 42 -9.89 -7.63 -6.59
C GLU A 42 -9.15 -6.70 -5.60
N LYS A 43 -8.18 -7.24 -4.86
CA LYS A 43 -7.33 -6.43 -3.96
C LYS A 43 -6.59 -5.33 -4.70
N CYS A 44 -5.92 -5.66 -5.81
CA CYS A 44 -5.23 -4.69 -6.65
C CYS A 44 -6.17 -3.62 -7.20
N GLN A 45 -7.36 -3.99 -7.65
CA GLN A 45 -8.35 -3.05 -8.15
C GLN A 45 -8.81 -2.07 -7.06
N ASP A 46 -9.06 -2.56 -5.85
CA ASP A 46 -9.49 -1.71 -4.74
C ASP A 46 -8.37 -0.77 -4.28
N TRP A 47 -7.18 -1.31 -4.03
CA TRP A 47 -6.02 -0.54 -3.58
C TRP A 47 -5.58 0.50 -4.59
N CYS A 48 -5.73 0.23 -5.90
CA CYS A 48 -5.34 1.14 -6.97
C CYS A 48 -6.50 1.94 -7.58
N ARG A 49 -7.71 1.86 -7.00
CA ARG A 49 -8.94 2.45 -7.56
C ARG A 49 -8.85 3.94 -7.80
N VAL A 50 -8.16 4.66 -6.89
CA VAL A 50 -8.05 6.13 -6.93
C VAL A 50 -6.67 6.60 -7.40
N ALA A 51 -5.82 5.69 -7.88
CA ALA A 51 -4.52 6.06 -8.43
C ALA A 51 -4.69 6.83 -9.75
N SER A 52 -3.92 7.91 -9.94
CA SER A 52 -3.87 8.62 -11.23
C SER A 52 -3.37 7.74 -12.38
N ASP A 53 -2.57 6.73 -12.06
CA ASP A 53 -2.08 5.69 -12.96
C ASP A 53 -2.34 4.31 -12.32
N SER A 54 -3.58 3.81 -12.46
CA SER A 54 -3.97 2.49 -11.94
C SER A 54 -3.14 1.34 -12.54
N PRO A 55 -2.82 1.30 -13.85
CA PRO A 55 -1.95 0.25 -14.40
C PRO A 55 -0.57 0.16 -13.73
N SER A 56 0.13 1.28 -13.55
CA SER A 56 1.42 1.29 -12.87
C SER A 56 1.29 0.94 -11.39
N CYS A 57 0.24 1.40 -10.71
CA CYS A 57 -0.06 1.00 -9.33
C CYS A 57 -0.25 -0.51 -9.21
N ILE A 58 -1.06 -1.13 -10.07
CA ILE A 58 -1.33 -2.58 -10.05
C ILE A 58 -0.04 -3.36 -10.30
N LYS A 59 0.77 -2.94 -11.28
CA LYS A 59 2.06 -3.57 -11.59
C LYS A 59 2.99 -3.53 -10.37
N VAL A 60 3.06 -2.38 -9.68
CA VAL A 60 3.88 -2.21 -8.49
C VAL A 60 3.38 -3.05 -7.33
N ILE A 61 2.09 -2.95 -6.98
CA ILE A 61 1.46 -3.74 -5.92
C ILE A 61 1.73 -5.23 -6.13
N GLY A 62 1.49 -5.74 -7.34
CA GLY A 62 1.70 -7.15 -7.67
C GLY A 62 3.16 -7.62 -7.56
N SER A 63 4.13 -6.70 -7.48
CA SER A 63 5.55 -7.01 -7.31
C SER A 63 6.02 -7.05 -5.86
N ILE A 64 5.19 -6.64 -4.90
CA ILE A 64 5.55 -6.54 -3.48
C ILE A 64 5.42 -7.92 -2.82
N PRO A 65 6.50 -8.49 -2.27
CA PRO A 65 6.42 -9.77 -1.57
C PRO A 65 5.50 -9.71 -0.34
N GLY A 66 4.64 -10.72 -0.20
CA GLY A 66 3.75 -10.87 0.97
C GLY A 66 2.48 -10.01 0.92
N ILE A 67 2.33 -9.13 -0.08
CA ILE A 67 1.16 -8.24 -0.21
C ILE A 67 -0.17 -9.02 -0.32
N GLN A 68 -0.14 -10.22 -0.90
CA GLN A 68 -1.31 -11.05 -1.11
C GLN A 68 -1.97 -11.52 0.21
N GLU A 69 -1.20 -11.55 1.30
CA GLU A 69 -1.65 -11.97 2.62
C GLU A 69 -2.34 -10.84 3.39
N VAL A 70 -2.22 -9.59 2.92
CA VAL A 70 -2.78 -8.42 3.58
C VAL A 70 -4.29 -8.33 3.36
N ASP A 71 -5.03 -8.03 4.42
CA ASP A 71 -6.47 -7.75 4.34
C ASP A 71 -6.73 -6.54 3.43
N ILE A 72 -7.76 -6.63 2.60
CA ILE A 72 -8.10 -5.57 1.63
C ILE A 72 -8.35 -4.22 2.31
N ASN A 73 -8.86 -4.22 3.55
CA ASN A 73 -9.17 -3.02 4.32
C ASN A 73 -7.97 -2.50 5.14
N ASN A 74 -6.83 -3.19 5.14
CA ASN A 74 -5.67 -2.80 5.92
C ASN A 74 -4.72 -1.91 5.12
N ALA A 75 -5.20 -0.71 4.79
CA ALA A 75 -4.43 0.35 4.12
C ALA A 75 -3.06 0.60 4.77
N GLY A 76 -3.01 0.43 6.10
CA GLY A 76 -1.79 0.60 6.86
C GLY A 76 -0.69 -0.39 6.55
N LYS A 77 -1.04 -1.68 6.59
CA LYS A 77 -0.09 -2.75 6.28
C LYS A 77 0.37 -2.73 4.83
N ILE A 78 -0.51 -2.31 3.91
CA ILE A 78 -0.17 -2.13 2.49
C ILE A 78 0.86 -1.01 2.35
N ALA A 79 0.66 0.12 3.03
CA ALA A 79 1.60 1.24 2.97
C ALA A 79 2.95 0.90 3.61
N GLU A 80 2.95 0.21 4.74
CA GLU A 80 4.18 -0.33 5.37
C GLU A 80 4.96 -1.18 4.37
N LEU A 81 4.32 -2.19 3.76
CA LEU A 81 4.97 -3.08 2.80
C LEU A 81 5.49 -2.32 1.57
N CYS A 82 4.72 -1.37 1.05
CA CYS A 82 5.18 -0.50 -0.04
C CYS A 82 6.44 0.27 0.36
N LEU A 83 6.45 0.89 1.54
CA LEU A 83 7.58 1.72 1.96
C LEU A 83 8.84 0.90 2.26
N HIS A 84 8.70 -0.28 2.87
CA HIS A 84 9.83 -1.20 3.06
C HIS A 84 10.36 -1.72 1.72
N PHE A 85 9.47 -2.04 0.78
CA PHE A 85 9.86 -2.43 -0.56
C PHE A 85 10.60 -1.31 -1.31
N ALA A 86 10.10 -0.07 -1.19
CA ALA A 86 10.77 1.12 -1.72
C ALA A 86 12.15 1.32 -1.08
N ALA A 87 12.29 1.14 0.24
CA ALA A 87 13.57 1.30 0.94
C ALA A 87 14.62 0.29 0.44
N ASN A 88 14.21 -0.96 0.25
CA ASN A 88 15.08 -2.01 -0.29
C ASN A 88 15.50 -1.69 -1.73
N LYS A 89 14.55 -1.40 -2.63
CA LYS A 89 14.85 -0.97 -4.02
C LYS A 89 15.74 0.27 -4.07
N THR A 90 15.54 1.21 -3.16
CA THR A 90 16.34 2.44 -3.08
C THR A 90 17.78 2.16 -2.69
N THR A 91 18.01 1.22 -1.76
CA THR A 91 19.36 0.80 -1.39
C THR A 91 20.11 0.19 -2.58
N GLU A 92 19.44 -0.69 -3.32
CA GLU A 92 20.00 -1.29 -4.54
C GLU A 92 20.28 -0.23 -5.62
N ALA A 93 19.32 0.65 -5.89
CA ALA A 93 19.45 1.71 -6.87
C ALA A 93 20.58 2.70 -6.51
N LYS A 94 20.75 3.00 -5.22
CA LYS A 94 21.83 3.85 -4.73
C LYS A 94 23.19 3.22 -5.01
N GLY A 95 23.35 1.93 -4.67
CA GLY A 95 24.61 1.22 -4.93
C GLY A 95 24.98 1.17 -6.41
N ALA A 96 23.98 0.95 -7.28
CA ALA A 96 24.18 0.97 -8.73
C ALA A 96 24.56 2.38 -9.24
N ALA A 97 23.85 3.42 -8.79
CA ALA A 97 24.12 4.80 -9.19
C ALA A 97 25.52 5.26 -8.71
N ASP A 98 25.90 4.95 -7.47
CA ASP A 98 27.22 5.27 -6.90
C ASP A 98 28.33 4.58 -7.72
N THR A 99 28.12 3.33 -8.13
CA THR A 99 29.07 2.59 -8.99
C THR A 99 29.28 3.27 -10.34
N LEU A 100 28.19 3.72 -10.97
CA LEU A 100 28.26 4.41 -12.27
C LEU A 100 28.90 5.80 -12.14
N LEU A 101 28.62 6.54 -11.06
CA LEU A 101 29.27 7.83 -10.79
C LEU A 101 30.79 7.68 -10.64
N VAL A 102 31.25 6.64 -9.94
CA VAL A 102 32.67 6.30 -9.81
C VAL A 102 33.27 5.93 -11.18
N ALA A 103 32.57 5.10 -11.97
CA ALA A 103 33.00 4.69 -13.30
C ALA A 103 33.11 5.87 -14.28
N ALA A 104 32.29 6.92 -14.10
CA ALA A 104 32.32 8.14 -14.90
C ALA A 104 33.54 9.05 -14.63
N LYS A 105 34.39 8.72 -13.65
CA LYS A 105 35.67 9.41 -13.37
C LYS A 105 35.53 10.94 -13.28
N GLY A 106 34.46 11.43 -12.66
CA GLY A 106 34.19 12.86 -12.47
C GLY A 106 33.58 13.58 -13.69
N LYS A 107 33.14 12.84 -14.71
CA LYS A 107 32.37 13.38 -15.85
C LYS A 107 31.08 12.58 -16.09
N PRO A 108 30.19 12.41 -15.09
CA PRO A 108 28.90 11.79 -15.29
C PRO A 108 28.00 12.65 -16.20
N SER A 109 26.98 12.03 -16.80
CA SER A 109 25.94 12.79 -17.48
C SER A 109 25.07 13.54 -16.47
N SER A 110 24.42 14.62 -16.92
CA SER A 110 23.46 15.35 -16.10
C SER A 110 22.26 14.48 -15.67
N CYS A 111 21.92 13.47 -16.46
CA CYS A 111 20.88 12.50 -16.11
C CYS A 111 21.32 11.61 -14.94
N LEU A 112 22.51 11.01 -15.02
CA LEU A 112 23.04 10.17 -13.96
C LEU A 112 23.21 10.95 -12.64
N GLU A 113 23.72 12.18 -12.70
CA GLU A 113 23.85 13.04 -11.51
C GLU A 113 22.49 13.34 -10.86
N ALA A 114 21.49 13.69 -11.68
CA ALA A 114 20.14 13.99 -11.20
C ALA A 114 19.48 12.76 -10.55
N CYS A 115 19.56 11.60 -11.20
CA CYS A 115 19.02 10.36 -10.66
C CYS A 115 19.73 9.89 -9.41
N ALA A 116 21.06 9.93 -9.37
CA ALA A 116 21.82 9.58 -8.17
C ALA A 116 21.45 10.50 -6.99
N THR A 117 21.29 11.80 -7.24
CA THR A 117 20.89 12.79 -6.22
C THR A 117 19.49 12.52 -5.69
N ASN A 118 18.53 12.21 -6.57
CA ASN A 118 17.16 11.90 -6.17
C ASN A 118 17.06 10.55 -5.46
N ILE A 119 17.76 9.52 -5.91
CA ILE A 119 17.85 8.21 -5.23
C ILE A 119 18.47 8.38 -3.85
N LYS A 120 19.55 9.15 -3.72
CA LYS A 120 20.15 9.47 -2.42
C LYS A 120 19.16 10.21 -1.52
N SER A 121 18.47 11.22 -2.04
CA SER A 121 17.45 11.95 -1.28
C SER A 121 16.32 11.05 -0.81
N MET A 122 15.94 10.05 -1.61
CA MET A 122 14.95 9.04 -1.24
C MET A 122 15.50 8.11 -0.15
N ALA A 123 16.75 7.66 -0.26
CA ALA A 123 17.41 6.83 0.73
C ALA A 123 17.50 7.53 2.10
N ASP A 124 17.88 8.81 2.10
CA ASP A 124 18.00 9.63 3.30
C ASP A 124 16.66 9.80 4.04
N VAL A 125 15.55 9.76 3.32
CA VAL A 125 14.22 9.79 3.94
C VAL A 125 13.80 8.39 4.40
N LEU A 126 13.93 7.37 3.53
CA LEU A 126 13.50 6.00 3.80
C LEU A 126 14.30 5.30 4.91
N VAL A 127 15.50 5.77 5.28
CA VAL A 127 16.24 5.25 6.43
C VAL A 127 15.50 5.45 7.77
N ASN A 128 14.59 6.43 7.84
CA ASN A 128 13.81 6.75 9.03
C ASN A 128 12.42 6.10 9.01
N LEU A 129 12.24 5.04 8.21
CA LEU A 129 10.95 4.37 8.08
C LEU A 129 10.54 3.74 9.42
N PRO A 130 9.31 3.98 9.91
CA PRO A 130 8.79 3.30 11.09
C PRO A 130 8.75 1.79 10.86
N SER A 131 9.04 1.00 11.89
CA SER A 131 8.98 -0.47 11.84
C SER A 131 8.09 -1.05 12.92
N GLY A 132 7.35 -2.11 12.56
CA GLY A 132 6.57 -2.92 13.51
C GLY A 132 5.52 -2.14 14.29
N GLN A 133 4.89 -1.14 13.67
CA GLN A 133 3.87 -0.33 14.31
C GLN A 133 2.48 -0.78 13.84
N ASP A 134 1.60 -1.11 14.79
CA ASP A 134 0.16 -1.25 14.53
C ASP A 134 -0.53 0.13 14.40
N ASP A 135 0.09 1.17 14.96
CA ASP A 135 -0.35 2.56 14.81
C ASP A 135 0.10 3.12 13.46
N MET A 136 -0.85 3.71 12.74
CA MET A 136 -0.62 4.33 11.43
C MET A 136 -0.11 5.76 11.50
N ASN A 137 -0.27 6.44 12.63
CA ASN A 137 0.15 7.84 12.81
C ASN A 137 1.64 8.10 12.51
N PRO A 138 2.59 7.21 12.87
CA PRO A 138 3.98 7.31 12.43
C PRO A 138 4.14 7.30 10.91
N TYR A 139 3.42 6.44 10.20
CA TYR A 139 3.48 6.37 8.73
C TYR A 139 2.85 7.60 8.06
N PHE A 140 1.77 8.15 8.62
CA PHE A 140 1.21 9.44 8.20
C PHE A 140 2.25 10.56 8.30
N THR A 141 2.94 10.65 9.43
CA THR A 141 3.97 11.66 9.67
C THR A 141 5.16 11.47 8.74
N PHE A 142 5.58 10.21 8.56
CA PHE A 142 6.67 9.82 7.66
C PHE A 142 6.39 10.26 6.21
N ILE A 143 5.22 9.91 5.66
CA ILE A 143 4.84 10.27 4.29
C ILE A 143 4.76 11.80 4.09
N LYS A 144 4.29 12.56 5.09
CA LYS A 144 4.35 14.03 5.04
C LYS A 144 5.80 14.54 4.92
N GLY A 145 6.73 13.91 5.63
CA GLY A 145 8.17 14.18 5.52
C GLY A 145 8.72 13.91 4.11
N VAL A 146 8.36 12.76 3.51
CA VAL A 146 8.71 12.44 2.12
C VAL A 146 8.18 13.52 1.16
N ARG A 147 6.90 13.88 1.27
CA ARG A 147 6.30 14.93 0.42
C ARG A 147 7.00 16.26 0.60
N ALA A 148 7.34 16.64 1.83
CA ALA A 148 8.03 17.89 2.13
C ALA A 148 9.45 17.92 1.54
N LYS A 149 10.17 16.79 1.49
CA LYS A 149 11.49 16.67 0.87
C LYS A 149 11.44 16.95 -0.63
N PHE A 150 10.46 16.39 -1.33
CA PHE A 150 10.34 16.47 -2.79
C PHE A 150 9.36 17.56 -3.27
N LYS A 151 8.82 18.40 -2.38
CA LYS A 151 7.76 19.37 -2.72
C LYS A 151 8.13 20.34 -3.84
N HIS A 152 9.42 20.65 -4.01
CA HIS A 152 9.94 21.60 -4.99
C HIS A 152 10.54 20.91 -6.22
N GLU A 153 10.50 19.58 -6.27
CA GLU A 153 11.07 18.77 -7.34
C GLU A 153 9.93 18.11 -8.12
N ARG A 154 9.15 18.93 -8.86
CA ARG A 154 7.94 18.51 -9.60
C ARG A 154 8.13 18.63 -11.12
N PRO A 155 8.32 17.52 -11.86
CA PRO A 155 8.67 16.18 -11.37
C PRO A 155 10.11 16.14 -10.83
N PRO A 156 10.53 15.06 -10.15
CA PRO A 156 11.90 14.94 -9.65
C PRO A 156 12.92 15.15 -10.76
N ALA A 157 14.08 15.72 -10.41
CA ALA A 157 15.13 16.06 -11.37
C ALA A 157 15.54 14.87 -12.26
N CYS A 158 15.51 13.64 -11.72
CA CYS A 158 15.73 12.42 -12.48
C CYS A 158 14.72 12.27 -13.63
N GLU A 159 13.42 12.48 -13.40
CA GLU A 159 12.42 12.41 -14.48
C GLU A 159 12.57 13.58 -15.45
N LYS A 160 12.80 14.79 -14.93
CA LYS A 160 12.91 16.01 -15.74
C LYS A 160 14.12 15.97 -16.68
N ASN A 161 15.28 15.56 -16.17
CA ASN A 161 16.55 15.62 -16.89
C ASN A 161 16.80 14.37 -17.76
N CYS A 162 16.05 13.29 -17.54
CA CYS A 162 16.17 12.03 -18.28
C CYS A 162 14.95 11.74 -19.19
N TRP A 163 14.04 12.72 -19.36
CA TRP A 163 12.78 12.60 -20.11
C TRP A 163 12.94 11.99 -21.52
N ASN A 164 14.06 12.25 -22.20
CA ASN A 164 14.39 11.54 -23.43
C ASN A 164 15.13 10.23 -23.13
N LYS A 165 14.38 9.20 -22.69
CA LYS A 165 14.83 7.78 -22.70
C LYS A 165 15.27 7.28 -24.10
N THR A 166 15.25 8.15 -25.11
CA THR A 166 15.43 7.90 -26.54
C THR A 166 16.50 8.77 -27.21
N SER A 167 17.17 9.70 -26.50
CA SER A 167 18.38 10.28 -27.08
C SER A 167 19.44 9.20 -27.15
N SER A 168 19.98 8.97 -28.35
CA SER A 168 20.96 7.94 -28.75
C SER A 168 22.28 7.93 -27.96
N SER A 169 22.36 8.69 -26.86
CA SER A 169 23.50 8.91 -25.98
C SER A 169 23.31 8.36 -24.55
N SER A 170 22.12 7.85 -24.19
CA SER A 170 21.90 7.21 -22.88
C SER A 170 22.48 5.80 -22.89
N SER A 171 23.40 5.50 -21.97
CA SER A 171 23.88 4.12 -21.81
C SER A 171 22.77 3.21 -21.25
N ALA A 172 22.84 1.90 -21.53
CA ALA A 172 21.87 0.94 -20.98
C ALA A 172 21.84 0.97 -19.43
N ASP A 173 23.00 1.25 -18.82
CA ASP A 173 23.15 1.37 -17.37
C ASP A 173 22.44 2.62 -16.83
N GLU A 174 22.54 3.76 -17.51
CA GLU A 174 21.82 4.98 -17.11
C GLU A 174 20.30 4.82 -17.25
N THR A 175 19.83 4.20 -18.34
CA THR A 175 18.42 3.86 -18.51
C THR A 175 17.93 2.99 -17.34
N SER A 176 18.73 2.00 -16.91
CA SER A 176 18.43 1.15 -15.76
C SER A 176 18.31 1.95 -14.45
N ILE A 177 19.15 2.97 -14.22
CA ILE A 177 19.04 3.85 -13.04
C ILE A 177 17.76 4.69 -13.07
N VAL A 178 17.42 5.23 -14.24
CA VAL A 178 16.18 6.01 -14.43
C VAL A 178 14.96 5.14 -14.14
N ASP A 179 14.91 3.93 -14.69
CA ASP A 179 13.81 2.98 -14.46
C ASP A 179 13.71 2.57 -12.99
N LYS A 180 14.84 2.32 -12.32
CA LYS A 180 14.87 2.06 -10.87
C LYS A 180 14.30 3.22 -10.07
N PHE A 181 14.64 4.46 -10.41
CA PHE A 181 14.09 5.63 -9.74
C PHE A 181 12.56 5.73 -9.94
N HIS A 182 12.07 5.57 -11.17
CA HIS A 182 10.63 5.61 -11.45
C HIS A 182 9.86 4.51 -10.71
N ASP A 183 10.40 3.30 -10.64
CA ASP A 183 9.83 2.20 -9.86
C ASP A 183 9.70 2.60 -8.38
N ILE A 184 10.78 3.11 -7.77
CA ILE A 184 10.80 3.55 -6.38
C ILE A 184 9.77 4.66 -6.15
N TRP A 185 9.77 5.67 -7.03
CA TRP A 185 8.86 6.81 -6.96
C TRP A 185 7.41 6.36 -7.01
N THR A 186 7.09 5.43 -7.91
CA THR A 186 5.74 4.85 -8.05
C THR A 186 5.34 4.07 -6.80
N VAL A 187 6.23 3.28 -6.21
CA VAL A 187 5.93 2.56 -4.95
C VAL A 187 5.59 3.53 -3.82
N VAL A 188 6.36 4.61 -3.67
CA VAL A 188 6.13 5.62 -2.64
C VAL A 188 4.82 6.38 -2.89
N LYS A 189 4.47 6.66 -4.16
CA LYS A 189 3.15 7.21 -4.52
C LYS A 189 2.01 6.31 -4.06
N VAL A 190 2.13 5.01 -4.31
CA VAL A 190 1.12 4.02 -3.92
C VAL A 190 0.98 3.98 -2.40
N ALA A 191 2.07 3.96 -1.64
CA ALA A 191 2.03 4.03 -0.18
C ALA A 191 1.31 5.29 0.33
N ASN A 192 1.62 6.45 -0.25
CA ASN A 192 0.97 7.71 0.10
C ASN A 192 -0.54 7.68 -0.14
N MET A 193 -0.97 7.06 -1.25
CA MET A 193 -2.38 6.92 -1.59
C MET A 193 -3.12 6.04 -0.58
N GLN A 194 -2.54 4.92 -0.17
CA GLN A 194 -3.14 4.06 0.88
C GLN A 194 -3.32 4.82 2.19
N ILE A 195 -2.32 5.61 2.57
CA ILE A 195 -2.33 6.36 3.83
C ILE A 195 -3.35 7.50 3.78
N ASN A 196 -3.33 8.33 2.74
CA ASN A 196 -4.07 9.59 2.73
C ASN A 196 -5.43 9.54 2.03
N TYR A 197 -5.81 8.44 1.36
CA TYR A 197 -7.03 8.32 0.52
C TYR A 197 -7.20 9.46 -0.53
N VAL A 198 -6.18 10.29 -0.75
CA VAL A 198 -6.25 11.54 -1.50
C VAL A 198 -5.06 11.63 -2.47
N VAL A 199 -5.38 11.95 -3.73
CA VAL A 199 -4.44 12.37 -4.77
C VAL A 199 -4.49 13.91 -4.81
N PRO A 200 -3.45 14.60 -4.33
CA PRO A 200 -2.35 14.90 -5.24
C PRO A 200 -0.99 14.61 -4.62
N TRP A 201 -0.32 13.61 -5.23
CA TRP A 201 1.12 13.54 -5.19
C TRP A 201 1.69 14.77 -5.93
N PRO A 202 2.86 15.29 -5.54
CA PRO A 202 3.52 16.39 -6.22
C PRO A 202 3.87 16.10 -7.70
N GLU A 203 2.89 16.12 -8.62
CA GLU A 203 3.11 15.82 -10.05
C GLU A 203 2.94 17.04 -10.97
N SER A 204 2.17 18.06 -10.58
CA SER A 204 1.98 19.26 -11.39
C SER A 204 1.27 20.39 -10.61
N ASP A 205 1.48 21.64 -11.05
CA ASP A 205 0.89 22.88 -10.53
C ASP A 205 -0.63 22.99 -10.74
N ASN A 206 -1.42 21.98 -10.35
CA ASN A 206 -2.85 22.19 -10.16
C ASN A 206 -3.09 22.60 -8.70
N GLY A 207 -2.67 23.82 -8.40
CA GLY A 207 -2.91 24.51 -7.13
C GLY A 207 -4.40 24.79 -6.82
N ASP A 208 -5.36 24.34 -7.64
CA ASP A 208 -6.74 24.83 -7.57
C ASP A 208 -7.84 23.77 -7.50
N ASN A 209 -7.57 22.47 -7.30
CA ASN A 209 -8.66 21.47 -7.22
C ASN A 209 -8.57 20.53 -6.01
N LEU A 210 -8.58 21.11 -4.82
CA LEU A 210 -9.14 20.47 -3.63
C LEU A 210 -10.40 21.25 -3.22
N LEU A 211 -11.50 20.95 -3.93
CA LEU A 211 -12.86 21.10 -3.41
C LEU A 211 -13.29 19.76 -2.81
#